data_AF-A0A077Q0I9-F1
#
_entry.id   AF-A0A077Q0I9-F1
#
_cell.length_a   1.000
_cell.length_b   1.000
_cell.length_c   1.000
_cell.angle_alpha   90.00
_cell.angle_beta   90.00
_cell.angle_gamma   90.00
#
_symmetry.space_group_name_H-M   'P 1'
#
loop_
_entity.id
_entity.type
_entity.pdbx_description
1 polymer ?
#
loop_
_entity_poly.entity_id
_entity_poly.type
_entity_poly.pdbx_seq_one_letter_code
_entity_poly.pdbx_strand_id
1 'polypeptide(L)'
;MSDINAIQHLHSFLMSLMDVDPFKAGLLAAIGAIAAMMANRGIAVFHDGLRPLLPEYLEGRMSRKALAATSFALSIGLVVGFGIPFSLAAPIVLVHSLLLGTDMIGIWCANSRRGFIASGIIGALYAIALLAGLRSVVELFAMLPVNFTDDLKKVGDPIVACFALFPAIVVGYQYGYRKGLWVMLTALIGYLATKAIGPLSFGGMIEKPVSLDPNGAALLLSMIAMFYFAMRERPAQSAEQKGANEVLVGLFSTRIERIQKNKWLLILCGGLTASAATMSFSLLAEGPVSLQLMAQGEQTNALLVALARAISFVPLVGTTAIATGVYSPNGMKFVFVAGLATNNPWIAFIAGGITMFIEIQLLAKIAIWLDKYPGVKACSGHIRTAITKMLEVALLVGGMIASNAILPGIGFMIVAGIYLLNRTSKRPLVEMAIGPIATIAVGILANVLYLLGIK
;
A
#
# COMPACT_ATOMS: atom_id res chain seq x y z
N MET A 1 25.82 -38.67 6.08
CA MET A 1 25.15 -38.30 4.81
C MET A 1 24.12 -37.19 4.99
N SER A 2 23.53 -37.00 6.18
CA SER A 2 22.64 -35.88 6.54
C SER A 2 23.35 -34.52 6.67
N ASP A 3 24.56 -34.48 7.22
CA ASP A 3 25.24 -33.21 7.54
C ASP A 3 25.84 -32.52 6.30
N ILE A 4 26.19 -33.28 5.26
CA ILE A 4 26.70 -32.76 3.99
C ILE A 4 25.56 -32.06 3.22
N ASN A 5 24.34 -32.60 3.27
CA ASN A 5 23.15 -31.97 2.67
C ASN A 5 22.77 -30.70 3.41
N ALA A 6 22.85 -30.67 4.75
CA ALA A 6 22.55 -29.46 5.54
C ALA A 6 23.54 -28.32 5.23
N ILE A 7 24.82 -28.62 5.08
CA ILE A 7 25.86 -27.64 4.72
C ILE A 7 25.70 -27.16 3.26
N GLN A 8 25.35 -28.05 2.33
CA GLN A 8 25.04 -27.67 0.94
C GLN A 8 23.78 -26.80 0.86
N HIS A 9 22.73 -27.11 1.62
CA HIS A 9 21.52 -26.28 1.68
C HIS A 9 21.79 -24.91 2.30
N LEU A 10 22.61 -24.85 3.36
CA LEU A 10 23.04 -23.59 3.97
C LEU A 10 23.91 -22.77 3.00
N HIS A 11 24.81 -23.40 2.26
CA HIS A 11 25.63 -22.71 1.26
C HIS A 11 24.79 -22.22 0.08
N SER A 12 23.85 -23.02 -0.44
CA SER A 12 22.91 -22.59 -1.48
C SER A 12 21.98 -21.47 -1.01
N PHE A 13 21.57 -21.48 0.26
CA PHE A 13 20.78 -20.43 0.89
C PHE A 13 21.58 -19.13 1.06
N LEU A 14 22.85 -19.23 1.47
CA LEU A 14 23.73 -18.06 1.55
C LEU A 14 24.05 -17.48 0.16
N MET A 15 24.15 -18.32 -0.87
CA MET A 15 24.33 -17.90 -2.25
C MET A 15 23.05 -17.31 -2.86
N SER A 16 21.85 -17.84 -2.55
CA SER A 16 20.57 -17.26 -3.00
C SER A 16 20.27 -15.92 -2.33
N LEU A 17 20.72 -15.72 -1.09
CA LEU A 17 20.75 -14.43 -0.38
C LEU A 17 21.56 -13.35 -1.15
N MET A 18 22.59 -13.76 -1.90
CA MET A 18 23.41 -12.88 -2.73
C MET A 18 22.88 -12.71 -4.16
N ASP A 19 21.89 -13.51 -4.56
CA ASP A 19 21.32 -13.52 -5.92
C ASP A 19 20.16 -12.51 -6.07
N VAL A 20 20.17 -11.45 -5.27
CA VAL A 20 19.25 -10.33 -5.44
C VAL A 20 19.72 -9.52 -6.63
N ASP A 21 18.84 -9.37 -7.63
CA ASP A 21 19.10 -8.52 -8.79
C ASP A 21 19.66 -7.15 -8.32
N PRO A 22 20.95 -6.86 -8.62
CA PRO A 22 21.64 -5.67 -8.11
C PRO A 22 20.92 -4.38 -8.50
N PHE A 23 20.23 -4.39 -9.65
CA PHE A 23 19.48 -3.24 -10.11
C PHE A 23 18.24 -3.00 -9.23
N LYS A 24 17.50 -4.07 -8.91
CA LYS A 24 16.32 -4.00 -8.03
C LYS A 24 16.70 -3.62 -6.60
N ALA A 25 17.78 -4.20 -6.07
CA ALA A 25 18.32 -3.83 -4.77
C ALA A 25 18.77 -2.36 -4.74
N GLY A 26 19.49 -1.91 -5.78
CA GLY A 26 19.95 -0.53 -5.90
C GLY A 26 18.79 0.47 -5.99
N LEU A 27 17.73 0.14 -6.72
CA LEU A 27 16.53 0.97 -6.82
C LEU A 27 15.84 1.11 -5.45
N LEU A 28 15.62 0.00 -4.74
CA LEU A 28 14.98 0.03 -3.42
C LEU A 28 15.87 0.75 -2.39
N ALA A 29 17.19 0.55 -2.45
CA ALA A 29 18.18 1.25 -1.65
C ALA A 29 18.13 2.77 -1.85
N ALA A 30 18.01 3.23 -3.10
CA ALA A 30 17.88 4.66 -3.41
C ALA A 30 16.59 5.26 -2.85
N ILE A 31 15.46 4.55 -2.96
CA ILE A 31 14.18 4.96 -2.34
C ILE A 31 14.35 5.04 -0.81
N GLY A 32 14.92 4.00 -0.20
CA GLY A 32 15.16 3.94 1.24
C GLY A 32 16.03 5.08 1.76
N ALA A 33 17.12 5.37 1.05
CA ALA A 33 18.04 6.45 1.37
C ALA A 33 17.35 7.83 1.32
N ILE A 34 16.69 8.13 0.20
CA ILE A 34 16.08 9.45 -0.02
C ILE A 34 14.92 9.66 0.93
N ALA A 35 14.09 8.64 1.18
CA ALA A 35 13.00 8.72 2.15
C ALA A 35 13.52 9.01 3.57
N ALA A 36 14.55 8.28 4.03
CA ALA A 36 15.16 8.52 5.34
C ALA A 36 15.79 9.91 5.45
N MET A 37 16.45 10.38 4.39
CA MET A 37 17.02 11.72 4.30
C MET A 37 15.95 12.82 4.37
N MET A 38 14.81 12.62 3.72
CA MET A 38 13.67 13.55 3.78
C MET A 38 13.03 13.56 5.17
N ALA A 39 12.86 12.40 5.81
CA ALA A 39 12.35 12.29 7.17
C ALA A 39 13.31 12.97 8.18
N ASN A 40 14.62 12.81 8.02
CA ASN A 40 15.64 13.44 8.86
C ASN A 40 15.53 14.97 8.93
N ARG A 41 15.15 15.59 7.79
CA ARG A 41 14.99 17.03 7.63
C ARG A 41 13.56 17.52 7.85
N GLY A 42 12.60 16.62 8.11
CA GLY A 42 11.19 16.97 8.16
C GLY A 42 10.71 17.59 6.85
N ILE A 43 11.16 17.05 5.71
CA ILE A 43 10.69 17.41 4.37
C ILE A 43 9.47 16.57 4.02
N ALA A 44 9.57 15.27 4.25
CA ALA A 44 8.49 14.32 4.00
C ALA A 44 8.55 13.17 4.99
N VAL A 45 7.37 12.67 5.39
CA VAL A 45 7.20 11.43 6.15
C VAL A 45 6.02 10.66 5.58
N PHE A 46 6.14 9.34 5.53
CA PHE A 46 5.07 8.49 5.02
C PHE A 46 3.96 8.27 6.05
N HIS A 47 4.31 8.14 7.33
CA HIS A 47 3.35 7.89 8.40
C HIS A 47 2.40 9.09 8.57
N ASP A 48 1.11 8.91 8.23
CA ASP A 48 0.13 9.99 8.28
C ASP A 48 -0.09 10.52 9.70
N GLY A 49 -0.09 9.67 10.73
CA GLY A 49 -0.14 10.10 12.14
C GLY A 49 1.10 10.85 12.65
N LEU A 50 2.24 10.75 11.95
CA LEU A 50 3.48 11.42 12.33
C LEU A 50 3.56 12.81 11.71
N ARG A 51 3.01 13.00 10.50
CA ARG A 51 3.04 14.28 9.77
C ARG A 51 2.49 15.47 10.58
N PRO A 52 1.34 15.36 11.30
CA PRO A 52 0.84 16.41 12.19
C PRO A 52 1.73 16.74 13.39
N LEU A 53 2.62 15.83 13.79
CA LEU A 53 3.51 16.01 14.94
C LEU A 53 4.84 16.68 14.56
N LEU A 54 5.23 16.63 13.28
CA LEU A 54 6.48 17.24 12.83
C LEU A 54 6.57 18.76 13.11
N PRO A 55 5.51 19.56 12.93
CA PRO A 55 5.53 20.98 13.29
C PRO A 55 5.94 21.23 14.74
N GLU A 56 5.56 20.37 15.69
CA GLU A 56 5.96 20.52 17.09
C GLU A 56 7.48 20.46 17.26
N TYR A 57 8.15 19.58 16.53
CA TYR A 57 9.62 19.54 16.51
C TYR A 57 10.23 20.70 15.71
N LEU A 58 9.67 21.01 14.55
CA LEU A 58 10.20 22.04 13.65
C LEU A 58 10.09 23.45 14.24
N GLU A 59 9.11 23.67 15.11
CA GLU A 59 8.86 24.94 15.80
C GLU A 59 9.42 24.93 17.24
N GLY A 60 10.18 23.90 17.62
CA GLY A 60 10.92 23.84 18.89
C GLY A 60 10.12 23.45 20.13
N ARG A 61 8.84 23.07 19.99
CA ARG A 61 7.97 22.63 21.09
C ARG A 61 8.20 21.17 21.50
N MET A 62 8.81 20.36 20.63
CA MET A 62 9.12 18.95 20.87
C MET A 62 10.60 18.67 20.65
N SER A 63 11.22 17.90 21.54
CA SER A 63 12.61 17.45 21.33
C SER A 63 12.70 16.35 20.27
N ARG A 64 13.85 16.25 19.59
CA ARG A 64 14.08 15.19 18.60
C ARG A 64 14.00 13.78 19.21
N LYS A 65 14.43 13.62 20.47
CA LYS A 65 14.34 12.35 21.19
C LYS A 65 12.88 11.93 21.39
N ALA A 66 12.03 12.87 21.78
CA ALA A 66 10.60 12.62 21.91
C ALA A 66 9.99 12.27 20.55
N LEU A 67 10.34 13.02 19.48
CA LEU A 67 9.85 12.73 18.13
C LEU A 67 10.28 11.33 17.65
N ALA A 68 11.52 10.92 17.94
CA ALA A 68 12.03 9.59 17.61
C ALA A 68 11.27 8.48 18.34
N ALA A 69 11.02 8.64 19.64
CA ALA A 69 10.24 7.67 20.42
C ALA A 69 8.81 7.55 19.89
N THR A 70 8.15 8.67 19.58
CA THR A 70 6.80 8.67 19.02
C THR A 70 6.76 8.06 17.61
N SER A 71 7.74 8.39 16.75
CA SER A 71 7.86 7.79 15.43
C SER A 71 8.04 6.27 15.51
N PHE A 72 8.88 5.78 16.41
CA PHE A 72 9.05 4.35 16.64
C PHE A 72 7.74 3.68 17.07
N ALA A 73 7.07 4.24 18.09
CA ALA A 73 5.84 3.67 18.64
C ALA A 73 4.70 3.60 17.61
N LEU A 74 4.58 4.61 16.75
CA LEU A 74 3.55 4.67 15.71
C LEU A 74 3.86 3.71 14.54
N SER A 75 5.13 3.62 14.12
CA SER A 75 5.51 2.90 12.90
C SER A 75 5.77 1.40 13.11
N ILE A 76 6.38 0.98 14.22
CA ILE A 76 6.87 -0.42 14.34
C ILE A 76 5.75 -1.45 14.27
N GLY A 77 4.61 -1.16 14.90
CA GLY A 77 3.44 -2.05 14.88
C GLY A 77 2.87 -2.24 13.48
N LEU A 78 2.91 -1.19 12.64
CA LEU A 78 2.48 -1.27 11.25
C LEU A 78 3.52 -1.92 10.35
N VAL A 79 4.82 -1.81 10.62
CA VAL A 79 5.85 -2.54 9.86
C VAL A 79 5.72 -4.05 10.11
N VAL A 80 5.71 -4.46 11.38
CA VAL A 80 5.73 -5.87 11.78
C VAL A 80 4.34 -6.51 11.67
N GLY A 81 3.29 -5.80 12.06
CA GLY A 81 1.93 -6.32 12.11
C GLY A 81 1.13 -6.10 10.83
N PHE A 82 1.65 -5.38 9.83
CA PHE A 82 0.94 -5.11 8.58
C PHE A 82 1.87 -5.24 7.37
N GLY A 83 2.92 -4.42 7.28
CA GLY A 83 3.86 -4.42 6.17
C GLY A 83 4.42 -5.80 5.80
N ILE A 84 5.15 -6.41 6.73
CA ILE A 84 5.86 -7.67 6.50
C ILE A 84 4.89 -8.83 6.22
N PRO A 85 3.81 -9.06 7.00
CA PRO A 85 2.88 -10.15 6.74
C PRO A 85 2.28 -10.14 5.32
N PHE A 86 1.88 -8.98 4.81
CA PHE A 86 1.38 -8.88 3.42
C PHE A 86 2.48 -9.15 2.40
N SER A 87 3.68 -8.62 2.65
CA SER A 87 4.84 -8.82 1.76
C SER A 87 5.33 -10.27 1.75
N LEU A 88 4.99 -11.07 2.77
CA LEU A 88 5.25 -12.52 2.80
C LEU A 88 4.16 -13.31 2.07
N ALA A 89 2.91 -12.88 2.17
CA ALA A 89 1.78 -13.53 1.49
C ALA A 89 1.79 -13.31 -0.03
N ALA A 90 2.35 -12.19 -0.47
CA ALA A 90 2.68 -11.95 -1.87
C ALA A 90 4.05 -11.27 -1.89
N PRO A 91 5.09 -11.91 -2.48
CA PRO A 91 6.51 -11.55 -2.34
C PRO A 91 6.89 -10.26 -3.07
N ILE A 92 6.25 -9.17 -2.69
CA ILE A 92 6.38 -7.79 -3.17
C ILE A 92 6.50 -6.92 -1.92
N VAL A 93 7.41 -5.95 -1.91
CA VAL A 93 7.55 -5.08 -0.73
C VAL A 93 6.33 -4.18 -0.62
N LEU A 94 5.59 -4.29 0.47
CA LEU A 94 4.56 -3.30 0.79
C LEU A 94 5.24 -1.99 1.21
N VAL A 95 4.81 -0.87 0.66
CA VAL A 95 5.39 0.45 0.96
C VAL A 95 5.41 0.79 2.46
N HIS A 96 4.49 0.23 3.23
CA HIS A 96 4.41 0.38 4.68
C HIS A 96 5.63 -0.23 5.37
N SER A 97 6.14 -1.37 4.89
CA SER A 97 7.36 -1.99 5.42
C SER A 97 8.58 -1.11 5.17
N LEU A 98 8.67 -0.48 4.00
CA LEU A 98 9.81 0.33 3.61
C LEU A 98 9.77 1.72 4.25
N LEU A 99 8.71 2.49 3.95
CA LEU A 99 8.70 3.92 4.25
C LEU A 99 8.43 4.25 5.72
N LEU A 100 7.71 3.38 6.46
CA LEU A 100 7.56 3.57 7.90
C LEU A 100 8.89 3.32 8.64
N GLY A 101 9.68 2.34 8.16
CA GLY A 101 11.03 2.10 8.68
C GLY A 101 11.98 3.26 8.38
N THR A 102 11.92 3.83 7.17
CA THR A 102 12.77 4.98 6.80
C THR A 102 12.38 6.27 7.53
N ASP A 103 11.09 6.46 7.85
CA ASP A 103 10.65 7.55 8.73
C ASP A 103 11.33 7.46 10.10
N MET A 104 11.32 6.27 10.71
CA MET A 104 11.97 6.01 12.00
C MET A 104 13.48 6.27 11.94
N ILE A 105 14.16 5.71 10.93
CA ILE A 105 15.61 5.86 10.72
C ILE A 105 15.97 7.33 10.55
N GLY A 106 15.23 8.06 9.70
CA GLY A 106 15.48 9.46 9.41
C GLY A 106 15.41 10.34 10.66
N ILE A 107 14.35 10.17 11.44
CA ILE A 107 14.12 10.95 12.66
C ILE A 107 15.15 10.60 13.75
N TRP A 108 15.54 9.33 13.87
CA TRP A 108 16.48 8.88 14.89
C TRP A 108 17.91 9.42 14.66
N CYS A 109 18.33 9.56 13.40
CA CYS A 109 19.61 10.19 13.04
C CYS A 109 19.63 11.66 13.47
N ALA A 110 20.77 12.22 13.86
CA ALA A 110 20.85 13.61 14.33
C ALA A 110 20.48 14.67 13.25
N ASN A 111 20.05 15.87 13.67
CA ASN A 111 19.78 17.01 12.75
C ASN A 111 21.08 17.71 12.30
N SER A 112 22.02 16.98 11.75
CA SER A 112 23.30 17.54 11.30
C SER A 112 23.62 17.08 9.88
N ARG A 113 24.61 17.68 9.23
CA ARG A 113 25.07 17.21 7.92
C ARG A 113 25.52 15.75 7.96
N ARG A 114 26.19 15.33 9.05
CA ARG A 114 26.57 13.93 9.29
C ARG A 114 25.35 13.04 9.52
N GLY A 115 24.37 13.50 10.29
CA GLY A 115 23.13 12.75 10.52
C GLY A 115 22.26 12.59 9.27
N PHE A 116 22.25 13.59 8.39
CA PHE A 116 21.61 13.50 7.08
C PHE A 116 22.23 12.41 6.21
N ILE A 117 23.55 12.39 6.08
CA ILE A 117 24.26 11.35 5.32
C ILE A 117 24.07 9.97 5.96
N ALA A 118 24.19 9.89 7.29
CA ALA A 118 23.96 8.64 8.03
C ALA A 118 22.55 8.10 7.81
N SER A 119 21.52 8.96 7.82
CA SER A 119 20.13 8.54 7.55
C SER A 119 19.97 7.93 6.16
N GLY A 120 20.65 8.49 5.15
CA GLY A 120 20.66 7.93 3.80
C GLY A 120 21.32 6.56 3.73
N ILE A 121 22.48 6.39 4.36
CA ILE A 121 23.21 5.11 4.37
C ILE A 121 22.40 4.04 5.11
N ILE A 122 21.92 4.35 6.32
CA ILE A 122 21.13 3.39 7.12
C ILE A 122 19.79 3.08 6.43
N GLY A 123 19.15 4.08 5.80
CA GLY A 123 17.94 3.88 5.01
C GLY A 123 18.15 2.98 3.79
N ALA A 124 19.28 3.11 3.09
CA ALA A 124 19.67 2.22 1.99
C ALA A 124 19.89 0.78 2.48
N LEU A 125 20.67 0.61 3.55
CA LEU A 125 20.94 -0.70 4.14
C LEU A 125 19.67 -1.37 4.64
N TYR A 126 18.77 -0.60 5.25
CA TYR A 126 17.46 -1.09 5.68
C TYR A 126 16.62 -1.60 4.51
N ALA A 127 16.58 -0.85 3.40
CA ALA A 127 15.84 -1.28 2.21
C ALA A 127 16.38 -2.58 1.62
N ILE A 128 17.72 -2.72 1.53
CA ILE A 128 18.37 -3.95 1.07
C ILE A 128 18.08 -5.10 2.04
N ALA A 129 18.23 -4.86 3.35
CA ALA A 129 17.96 -5.85 4.38
C ALA A 129 16.49 -6.31 4.39
N LEU A 130 15.55 -5.40 4.11
CA LEU A 130 14.13 -5.72 3.99
C LEU A 130 13.87 -6.64 2.79
N LEU A 131 14.42 -6.31 1.62
CA LEU A 131 14.28 -7.12 0.42
C LEU A 131 14.92 -8.51 0.58
N ALA A 132 16.16 -8.55 1.05
CA ALA A 132 16.88 -9.79 1.31
C ALA A 132 16.17 -10.62 2.39
N GLY A 133 15.77 -10.00 3.51
CA GLY A 133 15.06 -10.67 4.59
C GLY A 133 13.71 -11.25 4.19
N LEU A 134 12.90 -10.53 3.41
CA LEU A 134 11.65 -11.05 2.86
C LEU A 134 11.87 -12.29 2.01
N ARG A 135 12.85 -12.25 1.10
CA ARG A 135 13.21 -13.39 0.26
C ARG A 135 13.71 -14.57 1.10
N SER A 136 14.61 -14.33 2.06
CA SER A 136 15.15 -15.37 2.93
C SER A 136 14.06 -16.08 3.73
N VAL A 137 13.05 -15.35 4.21
CA VAL A 137 11.93 -15.96 4.94
C VAL A 137 11.08 -16.83 4.01
N VAL A 138 10.80 -16.36 2.79
CA VAL A 138 10.04 -17.15 1.80
C VAL A 138 10.79 -18.42 1.40
N GLU A 139 12.11 -18.32 1.16
CA GLU A 139 12.95 -19.48 0.85
C GLU A 139 13.03 -20.45 2.03
N LEU A 140 13.16 -19.94 3.26
CA LEU A 140 13.12 -20.75 4.48
C LEU A 140 11.79 -21.52 4.59
N PHE A 141 10.65 -20.87 4.35
CA PHE A 141 9.34 -21.54 4.35
C PHE A 141 9.24 -22.63 3.28
N ALA A 142 9.87 -22.44 2.13
CA ALA A 142 9.91 -23.45 1.08
C ALA A 142 10.79 -24.67 1.43
N MET A 143 11.78 -24.50 2.32
CA MET A 143 12.64 -25.59 2.81
C MET A 143 12.04 -26.39 3.97
N LEU A 144 10.94 -25.92 4.56
CA LEU A 144 10.28 -26.62 5.66
C LEU A 144 9.65 -27.95 5.17
N PRO A 145 9.58 -28.99 6.02
CA PRO A 145 8.99 -30.28 5.65
C PRO A 145 7.57 -30.18 5.08
N VAL A 146 6.77 -29.29 5.65
CA VAL A 146 5.47 -28.87 5.12
C VAL A 146 5.66 -27.51 4.47
N ASN A 147 5.84 -27.50 3.14
CA ASN A 147 5.88 -26.27 2.36
C ASN A 147 4.45 -25.73 2.19
N PHE A 148 4.15 -24.63 2.89
CA PHE A 148 2.85 -23.95 2.83
C PHE A 148 2.88 -22.65 2.03
N THR A 149 3.95 -22.36 1.28
CA THR A 149 4.12 -21.08 0.58
C THR A 149 3.08 -20.87 -0.51
N ASP A 150 2.67 -21.92 -1.22
CA ASP A 150 1.62 -21.84 -2.24
C ASP A 150 0.22 -21.66 -1.63
N ASP A 151 -0.05 -22.31 -0.48
CA ASP A 151 -1.29 -22.09 0.25
C ASP A 151 -1.37 -20.69 0.86
N LEU A 152 -0.23 -20.14 1.30
CA LEU A 152 -0.17 -18.78 1.83
C LEU A 152 -0.60 -17.73 0.79
N LYS A 153 -0.32 -17.95 -0.50
CA LYS A 153 -0.75 -17.05 -1.58
C LYS A 153 -2.27 -16.96 -1.70
N LYS A 154 -3.00 -18.03 -1.36
CA LYS A 154 -4.47 -18.11 -1.41
C LYS A 154 -5.17 -17.12 -0.46
N VAL A 155 -4.43 -16.56 0.50
CA VAL A 155 -4.94 -15.48 1.36
C VAL A 155 -5.44 -14.29 0.53
N GLY A 156 -4.85 -14.08 -0.65
CA GLY A 156 -5.20 -12.99 -1.54
C GLY A 156 -6.42 -13.20 -2.44
N ASP A 157 -6.87 -14.44 -2.66
CA ASP A 157 -7.84 -14.76 -3.70
C ASP A 157 -9.18 -14.03 -3.54
N PRO A 158 -9.76 -13.92 -2.32
CA PRO A 158 -11.00 -13.19 -2.14
C PRO A 158 -10.86 -11.68 -2.41
N ILE A 159 -9.65 -11.11 -2.33
CA ILE A 159 -9.44 -9.69 -2.64
C ILE A 159 -9.76 -9.44 -4.11
N VAL A 160 -9.26 -10.28 -5.01
CA VAL A 160 -9.41 -10.07 -6.46
C VAL A 160 -10.87 -10.20 -6.88
N ALA A 161 -11.57 -11.19 -6.33
CA ALA A 161 -12.99 -11.40 -6.61
C ALA A 161 -13.89 -10.29 -6.03
N CYS A 162 -13.62 -9.83 -4.81
CA CYS A 162 -14.52 -8.89 -4.13
C CYS A 162 -14.19 -7.42 -4.37
N PHE A 163 -13.00 -7.08 -4.89
CA PHE A 163 -12.58 -5.68 -4.98
C PHE A 163 -13.51 -4.81 -5.82
N ALA A 164 -14.07 -5.35 -6.90
CA ALA A 164 -15.03 -4.64 -7.76
C ALA A 164 -16.28 -4.13 -7.00
N LEU A 165 -16.53 -4.58 -5.77
CA LEU A 165 -17.66 -4.16 -4.96
C LEU A 165 -17.34 -2.93 -4.10
N PHE A 166 -16.08 -2.52 -3.93
CA PHE A 166 -15.74 -1.38 -3.08
C PHE A 166 -16.48 -0.08 -3.49
N PRO A 167 -16.67 0.25 -4.78
CA PRO A 167 -17.37 1.49 -5.17
C PRO A 167 -18.85 1.46 -4.76
N ALA A 168 -19.47 0.27 -4.74
CA ALA A 168 -20.82 0.09 -4.24
C ALA A 168 -20.92 0.35 -2.73
N ILE A 169 -19.92 -0.08 -1.96
CA ILE A 169 -19.84 0.18 -0.52
C ILE A 169 -19.62 1.68 -0.26
N VAL A 170 -18.78 2.36 -1.05
CA VAL A 170 -18.58 3.81 -0.97
C VAL A 170 -19.90 4.55 -1.18
N VAL A 171 -20.63 4.20 -2.24
CA VAL A 171 -21.94 4.79 -2.53
C VAL A 171 -22.96 4.42 -1.44
N GLY A 172 -22.89 3.22 -0.89
CA GLY A 172 -23.71 2.79 0.24
C GLY A 172 -23.48 3.64 1.49
N TYR A 173 -22.22 3.93 1.84
CA TYR A 173 -21.88 4.78 2.98
C TYR A 173 -22.26 6.23 2.78
N GLN A 174 -22.05 6.79 1.59
CA GLN A 174 -22.31 8.20 1.34
C GLN A 174 -23.78 8.50 1.01
N TYR A 175 -24.45 7.59 0.30
CA TYR A 175 -25.76 7.84 -0.31
C TYR A 175 -26.86 6.85 0.12
N GLY A 176 -26.53 5.93 1.01
CA GLY A 176 -27.45 4.94 1.55
C GLY A 176 -27.52 3.64 0.75
N TYR A 177 -28.04 2.61 1.42
CA TYR A 177 -28.05 1.22 0.96
C TYR A 177 -28.64 1.04 -0.45
N ARG A 178 -29.75 1.71 -0.78
CA ARG A 178 -30.44 1.54 -2.07
C ARG A 178 -29.55 1.91 -3.25
N LYS A 179 -28.83 3.03 -3.17
CA LYS A 179 -27.91 3.48 -4.24
C LYS A 179 -26.66 2.61 -4.29
N GLY A 180 -26.15 2.17 -3.15
CA GLY A 180 -25.07 1.18 -3.09
C GLY A 180 -25.45 -0.12 -3.80
N LEU A 181 -26.66 -0.63 -3.58
CA LEU A 181 -27.17 -1.84 -4.23
C LEU A 181 -27.24 -1.68 -5.76
N TRP A 182 -27.68 -0.51 -6.27
CA TRP A 182 -27.65 -0.22 -7.70
C TRP A 182 -26.24 -0.32 -8.28
N VAL A 183 -25.24 0.27 -7.61
CA VAL A 183 -23.85 0.19 -8.06
C VAL A 183 -23.32 -1.24 -8.00
N MET A 184 -23.69 -2.01 -6.97
CA MET A 184 -23.35 -3.44 -6.87
C MET A 184 -23.92 -4.23 -8.06
N LEU A 185 -25.17 -3.99 -8.42
CA LEU A 185 -25.80 -4.61 -9.59
C LEU A 185 -25.09 -4.21 -10.89
N THR A 186 -24.66 -2.95 -11.04
CA THR A 186 -23.88 -2.54 -12.22
C THR A 186 -22.53 -3.25 -12.31
N ALA A 187 -21.85 -3.49 -11.18
CA ALA A 187 -20.62 -4.27 -11.13
C ALA A 187 -20.87 -5.71 -11.59
N LEU A 188 -21.93 -6.34 -11.08
CA LEU A 188 -22.29 -7.72 -11.41
C LEU A 188 -22.71 -7.87 -12.88
N ILE A 189 -23.49 -6.92 -13.41
CA ILE A 189 -23.86 -6.90 -14.83
C ILE A 189 -22.59 -6.75 -15.69
N GLY A 190 -21.67 -5.88 -15.30
CA GLY A 190 -20.37 -5.72 -15.97
C GLY A 190 -19.56 -7.02 -16.01
N TYR A 191 -19.50 -7.72 -14.89
CA TYR A 191 -18.84 -9.02 -14.77
C TYR A 191 -19.50 -10.08 -15.66
N LEU A 192 -20.82 -10.20 -15.62
CA LEU A 192 -21.55 -11.20 -16.40
C LEU A 192 -21.50 -10.91 -17.91
N ALA A 193 -21.63 -9.64 -18.30
CA ALA A 193 -21.58 -9.21 -19.70
C ALA A 193 -20.21 -9.52 -20.32
N THR A 194 -19.12 -9.20 -19.63
CA THR A 194 -17.76 -9.49 -20.12
C THR A 194 -17.48 -10.98 -20.19
N LYS A 195 -17.96 -11.76 -19.22
CA LYS A 195 -17.88 -13.22 -19.27
C LYS A 195 -18.67 -13.81 -20.44
N ALA A 196 -19.80 -13.22 -20.81
CA ALA A 196 -20.64 -13.67 -21.93
C ALA A 196 -20.09 -13.29 -23.32
N ILE A 197 -19.40 -12.14 -23.44
CA ILE A 197 -18.85 -11.63 -24.71
C ILE A 197 -17.64 -12.46 -25.18
N GLY A 198 -16.93 -13.13 -24.27
CA GLY A 198 -15.74 -13.92 -24.60
C GLY A 198 -14.57 -13.05 -25.12
N PRO A 199 -13.46 -13.67 -25.56
CA PRO A 199 -12.32 -12.94 -26.12
C PRO A 199 -12.71 -12.25 -27.44
N LEU A 200 -12.51 -10.94 -27.51
CA LEU A 200 -12.79 -10.16 -28.70
C LEU A 200 -11.59 -10.27 -29.67
N SER A 201 -11.84 -10.85 -30.85
CA SER A 201 -10.89 -10.85 -31.96
C SER A 201 -11.20 -9.67 -32.88
N PHE A 202 -10.33 -8.67 -32.89
CA PHE A 202 -10.39 -7.56 -33.83
C PHE A 202 -9.67 -7.99 -35.09
N GLY A 203 -10.42 -8.51 -36.07
CA GLY A 203 -9.89 -9.04 -37.32
C GLY A 203 -8.76 -8.20 -37.93
N GLY A 204 -7.57 -8.79 -38.05
CA GLY A 204 -6.45 -8.30 -38.85
C GLY A 204 -5.64 -7.10 -38.34
N MET A 205 -6.12 -6.30 -37.37
CA MET A 205 -5.38 -5.12 -36.88
C MET A 205 -4.73 -5.30 -35.50
N ILE A 206 -5.05 -6.36 -34.76
CA ILE A 206 -4.41 -6.71 -33.49
C ILE A 206 -4.18 -8.22 -33.49
N GLU A 207 -2.92 -8.66 -33.59
CA GLU A 207 -2.54 -10.08 -33.69
C GLU A 207 -2.87 -10.92 -32.45
N LYS A 208 -3.20 -10.29 -31.32
CA LYS A 208 -3.58 -10.97 -30.07
C LYS A 208 -5.05 -10.69 -29.73
N PRO A 209 -5.88 -11.73 -29.46
CA PRO A 209 -7.24 -11.53 -28.98
C PRO A 209 -7.21 -10.74 -27.67
N VAL A 210 -8.05 -9.71 -27.58
CA VAL A 210 -8.18 -8.91 -26.35
C VAL A 210 -9.13 -9.66 -25.42
N SER A 211 -8.57 -10.37 -24.44
CA SER A 211 -9.35 -10.95 -23.35
C SER A 211 -9.72 -9.84 -22.36
N LEU A 212 -11.00 -9.49 -22.31
CA LEU A 212 -11.53 -8.60 -21.27
C LEU A 212 -11.53 -9.35 -19.94
N ASP A 213 -10.77 -8.86 -18.96
CA ASP A 213 -10.86 -9.38 -17.58
C ASP A 213 -12.22 -8.97 -16.96
N PRO A 214 -13.06 -9.94 -16.57
CA PRO A 214 -14.36 -9.64 -15.98
C PRO A 214 -14.27 -8.84 -14.68
N ASN A 215 -13.22 -9.04 -13.88
CA ASN A 215 -13.04 -8.31 -12.62
C ASN A 215 -12.73 -6.82 -12.90
N GLY A 216 -11.87 -6.54 -13.87
CA GLY A 216 -11.52 -5.19 -14.27
C GLY A 216 -12.66 -4.42 -14.91
N ALA A 217 -13.50 -5.09 -15.71
CA ALA A 217 -14.69 -4.46 -16.26
C ALA A 217 -15.72 -4.13 -15.16
N ALA A 218 -15.96 -5.05 -14.23
CA ALA A 218 -16.84 -4.82 -13.09
C ALA A 218 -16.34 -3.66 -12.20
N LEU A 219 -15.03 -3.61 -11.95
CA LEU A 219 -14.36 -2.56 -11.20
C LEU A 219 -14.47 -1.21 -11.91
N LEU A 220 -14.19 -1.15 -13.21
CA LEU A 220 -14.28 0.09 -13.99
C LEU A 220 -15.70 0.65 -14.00
N LEU A 221 -16.70 -0.19 -14.31
CA LEU A 221 -18.10 0.23 -14.37
C LEU A 221 -18.63 0.73 -13.02
N SER A 222 -18.30 0.02 -11.94
CA SER A 222 -18.69 0.43 -10.59
C SER A 222 -17.99 1.72 -10.15
N MET A 223 -16.73 1.93 -10.53
CA MET A 223 -16.02 3.20 -10.31
C MET A 223 -16.67 4.36 -11.06
N ILE A 224 -17.04 4.18 -12.33
CA ILE A 224 -17.75 5.21 -13.12
C ILE A 224 -19.07 5.58 -12.44
N ALA A 225 -19.86 4.58 -12.02
CA ALA A 225 -21.12 4.81 -11.31
C ALA A 225 -20.91 5.54 -9.98
N MET A 226 -19.87 5.18 -9.21
CA MET A 226 -19.51 5.88 -7.98
C MET A 226 -19.17 7.35 -8.22
N PHE A 227 -18.33 7.67 -9.22
CA PHE A 227 -17.99 9.05 -9.55
C PHE A 227 -19.18 9.86 -10.09
N TYR A 228 -20.08 9.21 -10.83
CA TYR A 228 -21.32 9.84 -11.26
C TYR A 228 -22.17 10.32 -10.08
N PHE A 229 -22.33 9.49 -9.04
CA PHE A 229 -23.02 9.91 -7.81
C PHE A 229 -22.25 11.02 -7.07
N ALA A 230 -20.92 10.88 -6.97
CA ALA A 230 -20.04 11.85 -6.31
C ALA A 230 -20.11 13.26 -6.93
N MET A 231 -20.19 13.35 -8.27
CA MET A 231 -20.22 14.64 -8.97
C MET A 231 -21.61 15.29 -9.02
N ARG A 232 -22.69 14.50 -8.93
CA ARG A 232 -24.07 15.02 -9.00
C ARG A 232 -24.58 15.59 -7.68
N GLU A 233 -23.89 15.32 -6.58
CA GLU A 233 -24.26 15.87 -5.28
C GLU A 233 -23.98 17.37 -5.24
N ARG A 234 -25.05 18.16 -5.22
CA ARG A 234 -24.98 19.57 -4.84
C ARG A 234 -25.03 19.63 -3.31
N PRO A 235 -24.02 20.17 -2.64
CA PRO A 235 -23.95 20.11 -1.20
C PRO A 235 -25.04 20.98 -0.55
N ALA A 236 -25.70 20.42 0.47
CA ALA A 236 -26.30 21.22 1.52
C ALA A 236 -25.14 21.82 2.34
N GLN A 237 -24.66 23.00 1.97
CA GLN A 237 -23.62 23.69 2.74
C GLN A 237 -24.23 24.45 3.91
N SER A 238 -23.71 24.21 5.10
CA SER A 238 -23.63 25.24 6.14
C SER A 238 -22.65 26.32 5.68
N ALA A 239 -22.96 27.60 5.88
CA ALA A 239 -22.13 28.72 5.42
C ALA A 239 -20.67 28.68 5.98
N GLU A 240 -20.44 28.01 7.11
CA GLU A 240 -19.15 27.90 7.80
C GLU A 240 -18.08 27.04 7.11
N GLN A 241 -18.46 26.13 6.19
CA GLN A 241 -17.49 25.24 5.52
C GLN A 241 -16.95 25.78 4.19
N LYS A 242 -17.52 26.88 3.66
CA LYS A 242 -17.05 27.53 2.44
C LYS A 242 -15.75 28.29 2.71
N GLY A 243 -14.68 27.96 1.98
CA GLY A 243 -13.40 28.68 2.04
C GLY A 243 -12.45 28.25 3.16
N ALA A 244 -12.74 27.17 3.89
CA ALA A 244 -11.88 26.70 4.97
C ALA A 244 -10.45 26.34 4.48
N ASN A 245 -10.32 25.67 3.33
CA ASN A 245 -9.00 25.39 2.76
C ASN A 245 -8.35 26.64 2.16
N GLU A 246 -9.13 27.61 1.68
CA GLU A 246 -8.60 28.91 1.22
C GLU A 246 -7.96 29.70 2.37
N VAL A 247 -8.63 29.75 3.53
CA VAL A 247 -8.08 30.32 4.77
C VAL A 247 -6.84 29.54 5.21
N LEU A 248 -6.86 28.20 5.20
CA LEU A 248 -5.69 27.38 5.53
C LEU A 248 -4.51 27.65 4.58
N VAL A 249 -4.73 27.75 3.28
CA VAL A 249 -3.70 28.05 2.29
C VAL A 249 -3.11 29.44 2.52
N GLY A 250 -3.95 30.43 2.82
CA GLY A 250 -3.49 31.79 3.17
C GLY A 250 -2.66 31.81 4.44
N LEU A 251 -3.11 31.12 5.49
CA LEU A 251 -2.44 31.07 6.80
C LEU A 251 -1.11 30.28 6.76
N PHE A 252 -1.01 29.28 5.89
CA PHE A 252 0.13 28.36 5.83
C PHE A 252 0.95 28.46 4.53
N SER A 253 0.94 29.62 3.86
CA SER A 253 1.73 29.86 2.63
C SER A 253 3.22 29.51 2.80
N THR A 254 3.84 29.90 3.93
CA THR A 254 5.23 29.57 4.25
C THR A 254 5.49 28.06 4.37
N ARG A 255 4.49 27.29 4.84
CA ARG A 255 4.58 25.82 4.92
C ARG A 255 4.54 25.19 3.52
N ILE A 256 3.77 25.76 2.60
CA ILE A 256 3.73 25.34 1.19
C ILE A 256 5.06 25.64 0.49
N GLU A 257 5.60 26.85 0.69
CA GLU A 257 6.91 27.26 0.13
C GLU A 257 8.04 26.34 0.57
N ARG A 258 8.02 25.89 1.83
CA ARG A 258 8.97 24.91 2.37
C ARG A 258 8.95 23.60 1.57
N ILE A 259 7.76 23.09 1.22
CA ILE A 259 7.63 21.88 0.40
C ILE A 259 8.18 22.15 -1.01
N GLN A 260 7.79 23.28 -1.62
CA GLN A 260 8.24 23.65 -2.96
C GLN A 260 9.75 23.85 -3.07
N LYS A 261 10.40 24.38 -2.02
CA LYS A 261 11.86 24.55 -1.95
C LYS A 261 12.60 23.21 -2.03
N ASN A 262 12.00 22.13 -1.53
CA ASN A 262 12.58 20.79 -1.52
C ASN A 262 12.05 19.88 -2.64
N LYS A 263 11.39 20.45 -3.66
CA LYS A 263 10.71 19.70 -4.72
C LYS A 263 11.59 18.67 -5.44
N TRP A 264 12.88 18.94 -5.61
CA TRP A 264 13.77 18.03 -6.37
C TRP A 264 13.99 16.69 -5.68
N LEU A 265 14.09 16.66 -4.34
CA LEU A 265 14.17 15.40 -3.58
C LEU A 265 12.86 14.61 -3.66
N LEU A 266 11.73 15.32 -3.60
CA LEU A 266 10.41 14.72 -3.74
C LEU A 266 10.22 14.12 -5.14
N ILE A 267 10.56 14.88 -6.19
CA ILE A 267 10.47 14.45 -7.61
C ILE A 267 11.32 13.20 -7.84
N LEU A 268 12.57 13.20 -7.33
CA LEU A 268 13.44 12.04 -7.43
C LEU A 268 12.86 10.82 -6.72
N CYS A 269 12.36 10.99 -5.49
CA CYS A 269 11.69 9.91 -4.76
C CYS A 269 10.44 9.41 -5.49
N GLY A 270 9.64 10.30 -6.07
CA GLY A 270 8.45 9.98 -6.85
C GLY A 270 8.76 9.19 -8.12
N GLY A 271 9.80 9.58 -8.86
CA GLY A 271 10.28 8.84 -10.02
C GLY A 271 10.77 7.44 -9.67
N LEU A 272 11.65 7.32 -8.65
CA LEU A 272 12.15 6.01 -8.21
C LEU A 272 11.02 5.10 -7.71
N THR A 273 10.06 5.65 -6.95
CA THR A 273 8.88 4.92 -6.47
C THR A 273 8.04 4.41 -7.63
N ALA A 274 7.80 5.23 -8.66
CA ALA A 274 7.05 4.83 -9.84
C ALA A 274 7.77 3.69 -10.61
N SER A 275 9.09 3.76 -10.76
CA SER A 275 9.88 2.67 -11.36
C SER A 275 9.75 1.37 -10.58
N ALA A 276 9.83 1.42 -9.25
CA ALA A 276 9.69 0.25 -8.38
C ALA A 276 8.27 -0.33 -8.39
N ALA A 277 7.26 0.52 -8.66
CA ALA A 277 5.85 0.14 -8.73
C ALA A 277 5.42 -0.45 -10.08
N THR A 278 6.30 -0.44 -11.11
CA THR A 278 5.98 -1.06 -12.40
C THR A 278 5.72 -2.56 -12.26
N MET A 279 4.82 -3.12 -13.07
CA MET A 279 4.58 -4.58 -13.07
C MET A 279 5.82 -5.38 -13.44
N SER A 280 6.63 -4.87 -14.37
CA SER A 280 7.91 -5.48 -14.77
C SER A 280 8.88 -5.71 -13.60
N PHE A 281 8.86 -4.83 -12.59
CA PHE A 281 9.69 -5.01 -11.39
C PHE A 281 8.94 -5.60 -10.22
N SER A 282 7.66 -5.26 -10.05
CA SER A 282 6.81 -5.65 -8.93
C SER A 282 7.54 -5.57 -7.59
N LEU A 283 8.32 -4.49 -7.40
CA LEU A 283 9.16 -4.34 -6.22
C LEU A 283 8.42 -3.68 -5.07
N LEU A 284 7.57 -2.69 -5.37
CA LEU A 284 6.94 -1.84 -4.38
C LEU A 284 5.46 -1.65 -4.67
N ALA A 285 4.59 -2.05 -3.75
CA ALA A 285 3.15 -1.85 -3.86
C ALA A 285 2.64 -0.76 -2.92
N GLU A 286 1.66 0.02 -3.38
CA GLU A 286 1.01 1.10 -2.61
C GLU A 286 0.28 0.57 -1.37
N GLY A 287 -0.45 -0.52 -1.54
CA GLY A 287 -1.35 -1.04 -0.53
C GLY A 287 -1.63 -2.53 -0.71
N PRO A 288 -2.28 -3.17 0.26
CA PRO A 288 -2.51 -4.62 0.24
C PRO A 288 -3.28 -5.12 -0.98
N VAL A 289 -4.26 -4.35 -1.47
CA VAL A 289 -5.05 -4.74 -2.63
C VAL A 289 -4.19 -4.72 -3.89
N SER A 290 -3.51 -3.60 -4.17
CA SER A 290 -2.65 -3.49 -5.33
C SER A 290 -1.53 -4.51 -5.25
N LEU A 291 -0.97 -4.76 -4.06
CA LEU A 291 0.06 -5.78 -3.83
C LEU A 291 -0.43 -7.16 -4.28
N GLN A 292 -1.63 -7.55 -3.88
CA GLN A 292 -2.18 -8.86 -4.21
C GLN A 292 -2.53 -9.00 -5.70
N LEU A 293 -3.09 -7.95 -6.29
CA LEU A 293 -3.36 -7.92 -7.73
C LEU A 293 -2.06 -7.94 -8.55
N MET A 294 -1.03 -7.23 -8.10
CA MET A 294 0.29 -7.27 -8.72
C MET A 294 0.87 -8.69 -8.68
N ALA A 295 0.79 -9.36 -7.52
CA ALA A 295 1.27 -10.73 -7.35
C ALA A 295 0.51 -11.76 -8.21
N GLN A 296 -0.76 -11.49 -8.54
CA GLN A 296 -1.56 -12.33 -9.45
C GLN A 296 -1.43 -11.93 -10.93
N GLY A 297 -0.62 -10.93 -11.26
CA GLY A 297 -0.42 -10.46 -12.65
C GLY A 297 -1.54 -9.56 -13.19
N GLU A 298 -2.47 -9.14 -12.33
CA GLU A 298 -3.68 -8.37 -12.68
C GLU A 298 -3.37 -6.86 -12.79
N GLN A 299 -2.60 -6.46 -13.81
CA GLN A 299 -2.11 -5.08 -13.98
C GLN A 299 -3.24 -4.04 -14.05
N THR A 300 -4.25 -4.29 -14.87
CA THR A 300 -5.37 -3.35 -15.06
C THR A 300 -6.11 -3.11 -13.76
N ASN A 301 -6.35 -4.17 -12.99
CA ASN A 301 -7.01 -4.08 -11.70
C ASN A 301 -6.14 -3.33 -10.70
N ALA A 302 -4.85 -3.69 -10.60
CA ALA A 302 -3.91 -3.00 -9.73
C ALA A 302 -3.85 -1.49 -10.03
N LEU A 303 -3.88 -1.10 -11.31
CA LEU A 303 -3.91 0.30 -11.74
C LEU A 303 -5.19 1.02 -11.30
N LEU A 304 -6.37 0.42 -11.52
CA LEU A 304 -7.66 1.00 -11.13
C LEU A 304 -7.76 1.16 -9.61
N VAL A 305 -7.27 0.17 -8.86
CA VAL A 305 -7.17 0.22 -7.39
C VAL A 305 -6.25 1.34 -6.95
N ALA A 306 -5.05 1.44 -7.52
CA ALA A 306 -4.09 2.48 -7.21
C ALA A 306 -4.67 3.88 -7.51
N LEU A 307 -5.45 4.02 -8.58
CA LEU A 307 -6.14 5.26 -8.92
C LEU A 307 -7.21 5.63 -7.89
N ALA A 308 -8.08 4.68 -7.52
CA ALA A 308 -9.09 4.89 -6.48
C ALA A 308 -8.45 5.28 -5.15
N ARG A 309 -7.35 4.60 -4.79
CA ARG A 309 -6.53 4.90 -3.60
C ARG A 309 -5.94 6.30 -3.68
N ALA A 310 -5.29 6.67 -4.78
CA ALA A 310 -4.71 7.99 -4.95
C ALA A 310 -5.75 9.10 -4.72
N ILE A 311 -6.93 8.97 -5.34
CA ILE A 311 -8.07 9.89 -5.15
C ILE A 311 -8.48 9.97 -3.68
N SER A 312 -8.52 8.83 -2.98
CA SER A 312 -8.84 8.76 -1.55
C SER A 312 -7.80 9.47 -0.66
N PHE A 313 -6.54 9.59 -1.10
CA PHE A 313 -5.47 10.23 -0.36
C PHE A 313 -5.32 11.72 -0.66
N VAL A 314 -5.91 12.24 -1.74
CA VAL A 314 -5.80 13.66 -2.12
C VAL A 314 -6.17 14.59 -0.96
N PRO A 315 -7.33 14.47 -0.29
CA PRO A 315 -7.68 15.39 0.78
C PRO A 315 -6.85 15.17 2.04
N LEU A 316 -6.55 13.92 2.39
CA LEU A 316 -5.76 13.59 3.59
C LEU A 316 -4.33 14.12 3.46
N VAL A 317 -3.62 13.79 2.38
CA VAL A 317 -2.24 14.21 2.16
C VAL A 317 -2.17 15.70 1.86
N GLY A 318 -3.06 16.22 1.02
CA GLY A 318 -3.06 17.64 0.66
C GLY A 318 -3.29 18.58 1.84
N THR A 319 -4.34 18.35 2.63
CA THR A 319 -4.64 19.21 3.78
C THR A 319 -3.58 19.11 4.88
N THR A 320 -3.10 17.90 5.18
CA THR A 320 -2.03 17.72 6.18
C THR A 320 -0.72 18.33 5.70
N ALA A 321 -0.39 18.26 4.40
CA ALA A 321 0.81 18.89 3.85
C ALA A 321 0.78 20.41 3.97
N ILE A 322 -0.35 21.04 3.60
CA ILE A 322 -0.53 22.49 3.77
C ILE A 322 -0.44 22.86 5.24
N ALA A 323 -1.15 22.12 6.08
CA ALA A 323 -1.20 22.39 7.50
C ALA A 323 0.14 22.14 8.21
N THR A 324 1.08 21.35 7.68
CA THR A 324 2.31 20.96 8.40
C THR A 324 3.61 21.39 7.72
N GLY A 325 3.58 21.66 6.42
CA GLY A 325 4.79 21.90 5.61
C GLY A 325 5.65 20.65 5.41
N VAL A 326 5.09 19.47 5.70
CA VAL A 326 5.74 18.17 5.54
C VAL A 326 4.92 17.34 4.57
N TYR A 327 5.53 16.86 3.49
CA TYR A 327 4.83 16.11 2.46
C TYR A 327 4.90 14.58 2.68
N SER A 328 4.43 13.81 1.71
CA SER A 328 4.59 12.36 1.65
C SER A 328 5.71 12.00 0.66
N PRO A 329 6.63 11.05 0.96
CA PRO A 329 7.71 10.67 0.04
C PRO A 329 7.24 10.19 -1.34
N ASN A 330 6.03 9.63 -1.39
CA ASN A 330 5.35 9.15 -2.61
C ASN A 330 4.11 10.00 -2.97
N GLY A 331 4.04 11.23 -2.45
CA GLY A 331 2.99 12.19 -2.77
C GLY A 331 1.59 11.74 -2.40
N MET A 332 0.60 12.15 -3.21
CA MET A 332 -0.79 11.71 -3.10
C MET A 332 -1.01 10.30 -3.69
N LYS A 333 0.06 9.51 -3.83
CA LYS A 333 0.09 8.14 -4.36
C LYS A 333 -0.13 8.00 -5.87
N PHE A 334 -0.34 9.08 -6.62
CA PHE A 334 -0.45 8.99 -8.08
C PHE A 334 0.83 8.48 -8.76
N VAL A 335 1.98 8.56 -8.08
CA VAL A 335 3.24 7.95 -8.56
C VAL A 335 3.11 6.42 -8.78
N PHE A 336 2.30 5.73 -7.98
CA PHE A 336 2.03 4.29 -8.20
C PHE A 336 1.13 4.07 -9.42
N VAL A 337 0.18 4.96 -9.67
CA VAL A 337 -0.66 4.96 -10.88
C VAL A 337 0.22 5.14 -12.13
N ALA A 338 1.15 6.10 -12.09
CA ALA A 338 2.12 6.33 -13.17
C ALA A 338 3.03 5.11 -13.43
N GLY A 339 3.48 4.44 -12.37
CA GLY A 339 4.27 3.21 -12.46
C GLY A 339 3.49 2.06 -13.10
N LEU A 340 2.29 1.78 -12.61
CA LEU A 340 1.43 0.70 -13.12
C LEU A 340 0.90 0.98 -14.53
N ALA A 341 0.74 2.23 -14.93
CA ALA A 341 0.25 2.60 -16.26
C ALA A 341 1.29 2.45 -17.37
N THR A 342 2.57 2.73 -17.09
CA THR A 342 3.61 2.77 -18.13
C THR A 342 4.27 1.42 -18.39
N ASN A 343 4.31 0.53 -17.39
CA ASN A 343 4.96 -0.79 -17.43
C ASN A 343 6.38 -0.80 -18.05
N ASN A 344 7.09 0.32 -17.96
CA ASN A 344 8.49 0.47 -18.36
C ASN A 344 9.19 1.27 -17.27
N PRO A 345 10.23 0.74 -16.60
CA PRO A 345 10.87 1.39 -15.45
C PRO A 345 11.40 2.81 -15.72
N TRP A 346 11.90 3.07 -16.93
CA TRP A 346 12.46 4.36 -17.30
C TRP A 346 11.38 5.39 -17.61
N ILE A 347 10.34 4.98 -18.33
CA ILE A 347 9.18 5.84 -18.60
C ILE A 347 8.43 6.11 -17.28
N ALA A 348 8.32 5.10 -16.41
CA ALA A 348 7.76 5.23 -15.08
C ALA A 348 8.52 6.24 -14.22
N PHE A 349 9.87 6.25 -14.30
CA PHE A 349 10.69 7.23 -13.59
C PHE A 349 10.30 8.66 -13.97
N ILE A 350 10.23 8.93 -15.27
CA ILE A 350 9.89 10.25 -15.81
C ILE A 350 8.43 10.60 -15.45
N ALA A 351 7.49 9.67 -15.69
CA ALA A 351 6.08 9.87 -15.41
C ALA A 351 5.81 10.10 -13.91
N GLY A 352 6.46 9.36 -13.03
CA GLY A 352 6.40 9.54 -11.58
C GLY A 352 6.99 10.87 -11.12
N GLY A 353 8.12 11.27 -11.71
CA GLY A 353 8.74 12.57 -11.44
C GLY A 353 7.85 13.74 -11.88
N ILE A 354 7.26 13.67 -13.08
CA ILE A 354 6.30 14.66 -13.58
C ILE A 354 5.05 14.71 -12.70
N THR A 355 4.52 13.54 -12.33
CA THR A 355 3.34 13.45 -11.44
C THR A 355 3.61 14.15 -10.11
N MET A 356 4.74 13.84 -9.47
CA MET A 356 5.15 14.49 -8.23
C MET A 356 5.36 16.00 -8.39
N PHE A 357 5.97 16.42 -9.49
CA PHE A 357 6.14 17.86 -9.78
C PHE A 357 4.78 18.56 -9.88
N ILE A 358 3.85 18.00 -10.65
CA ILE A 358 2.50 18.53 -10.82
C ILE A 358 1.76 18.59 -9.47
N GLU A 359 1.81 17.52 -8.68
CA GLU A 359 1.21 17.49 -7.35
C GLU A 359 1.71 18.65 -6.48
N ILE A 360 3.03 18.85 -6.39
CA ILE A 360 3.66 19.90 -5.58
C ILE A 360 3.26 21.30 -6.05
N GLN A 361 3.24 21.54 -7.37
CA GLN A 361 2.84 22.84 -7.93
C GLN A 361 1.36 23.14 -7.71
N LEU A 362 0.51 22.10 -7.72
CA LEU A 362 -0.93 22.23 -7.59
C LEU A 362 -1.44 22.09 -6.16
N LEU A 363 -0.59 21.85 -5.14
CA LEU A 363 -1.01 21.64 -3.75
C LEU A 363 -2.06 22.65 -3.26
N ALA A 364 -1.76 23.95 -3.38
CA ALA A 364 -2.66 25.02 -2.97
C ALA A 364 -3.98 25.00 -3.78
N LYS A 365 -3.87 24.81 -5.10
CA LYS A 365 -5.03 24.80 -6.00
C LYS A 365 -5.95 23.61 -5.76
N ILE A 366 -5.39 22.43 -5.52
CA ILE A 366 -6.12 21.20 -5.20
C ILE A 366 -6.90 21.37 -3.90
N ALA A 367 -6.28 21.96 -2.87
CA ALA A 367 -6.96 22.20 -1.60
C ALA A 367 -8.14 23.19 -1.75
N ILE A 368 -7.95 24.31 -2.44
CA ILE A 368 -9.03 25.27 -2.72
C ILE A 368 -10.12 24.62 -3.59
N TRP A 369 -9.74 23.78 -4.56
CA TRP A 369 -10.70 23.08 -5.41
C TRP A 369 -11.57 22.08 -4.62
N LEU A 370 -11.00 21.40 -3.61
CA LEU A 370 -11.76 20.49 -2.75
C LEU A 370 -12.86 21.18 -1.93
N ASP A 371 -12.76 22.49 -1.66
CA ASP A 371 -13.83 23.25 -1.00
C ASP A 371 -15.04 23.45 -1.92
N LYS A 372 -14.84 23.46 -3.24
CA LYS A 372 -15.91 23.59 -4.23
C LYS A 372 -16.67 22.28 -4.45
N TYR A 373 -16.06 21.14 -4.14
CA TYR A 373 -16.61 19.80 -4.35
C TYR A 373 -16.57 18.96 -3.06
N PRO A 374 -17.34 19.34 -2.01
CA PRO A 374 -17.37 18.61 -0.75
C PRO A 374 -17.86 17.15 -0.90
N GLY A 375 -18.69 16.84 -1.89
CA GLY A 375 -19.10 15.47 -2.20
C GLY A 375 -17.91 14.58 -2.60
N VAL A 376 -16.94 15.12 -3.35
CA VAL A 376 -15.69 14.43 -3.70
C VAL A 376 -14.79 14.29 -2.47
N LYS A 377 -14.73 15.32 -1.62
CA LYS A 377 -14.00 15.26 -0.34
C LYS A 377 -14.57 14.18 0.59
N ALA A 378 -15.89 14.09 0.74
CA ALA A 378 -16.56 13.05 1.53
C ALA A 378 -16.35 11.65 0.93
N CYS A 379 -16.52 11.51 -0.39
CA CYS A 379 -16.28 10.28 -1.13
C CYS A 379 -14.87 9.73 -0.87
N SER A 380 -13.84 10.59 -0.86
CA SER A 380 -12.46 10.19 -0.55
C SER A 380 -12.31 9.45 0.79
N GLY A 381 -13.03 9.89 1.84
CA GLY A 381 -12.99 9.27 3.16
C GLY A 381 -13.72 7.93 3.19
N HIS A 382 -14.85 7.86 2.47
CA HIS A 382 -15.60 6.62 2.30
C HIS A 382 -14.82 5.59 1.48
N ILE A 383 -14.01 5.99 0.48
CA ILE A 383 -13.13 5.08 -0.27
C ILE A 383 -12.15 4.38 0.69
N ARG A 384 -11.46 5.13 1.57
CA ARG A 384 -10.53 4.52 2.55
C ARG A 384 -11.24 3.54 3.48
N THR A 385 -12.41 3.92 3.98
CA THR A 385 -13.22 3.10 4.88
C THR A 385 -13.70 1.82 4.20
N ALA A 386 -14.26 1.94 2.99
CA ALA A 386 -14.77 0.82 2.20
C ALA A 386 -13.66 -0.18 1.86
N ILE A 387 -12.50 0.30 1.39
CA ILE A 387 -11.37 -0.58 1.08
C ILE A 387 -10.88 -1.29 2.34
N THR A 388 -10.78 -0.59 3.48
CA THR A 388 -10.35 -1.22 4.74
C THR A 388 -11.32 -2.32 5.18
N LYS A 389 -12.62 -2.06 5.19
CA LYS A 389 -13.63 -3.04 5.59
C LYS A 389 -13.72 -4.23 4.65
N MET A 390 -13.61 -3.98 3.36
CA MET A 390 -13.58 -5.04 2.37
C MET A 390 -12.32 -5.91 2.53
N LEU A 391 -11.15 -5.32 2.82
CA LEU A 391 -9.93 -6.09 3.12
C LEU A 391 -10.04 -6.91 4.40
N GLU A 392 -10.62 -6.35 5.48
CA GLU A 392 -10.87 -7.09 6.72
C GLU A 392 -11.65 -8.39 6.45
N VAL A 393 -12.71 -8.32 5.65
CA VAL A 393 -13.53 -9.50 5.30
C VAL A 393 -12.79 -10.43 4.34
N ALA A 394 -12.25 -9.89 3.24
CA ALA A 394 -11.61 -10.69 2.19
C ALA A 394 -10.41 -11.47 2.73
N LEU A 395 -9.59 -10.86 3.58
CA LEU A 395 -8.40 -11.50 4.13
C LEU A 395 -8.70 -12.44 5.29
N LEU A 396 -9.78 -12.22 6.03
CA LEU A 396 -10.25 -13.19 7.01
C LEU A 396 -10.69 -14.47 6.30
N VAL A 397 -11.51 -14.33 5.26
CA VAL A 397 -11.98 -15.46 4.43
C VAL A 397 -10.82 -16.13 3.72
N GLY A 398 -9.90 -15.35 3.14
CA GLY A 398 -8.70 -15.86 2.46
C GLY A 398 -7.77 -16.58 3.43
N GLY A 399 -7.57 -16.03 4.63
CA GLY A 399 -6.81 -16.66 5.71
C GLY A 399 -7.41 -17.99 6.14
N MET A 400 -8.74 -18.06 6.24
CA MET A 400 -9.49 -19.29 6.51
C MET A 400 -9.29 -20.35 5.40
N ILE A 401 -9.44 -19.96 4.14
CA ILE A 401 -9.23 -20.86 2.99
C ILE A 401 -7.80 -21.38 2.95
N ALA A 402 -6.82 -20.48 3.06
CA ALA A 402 -5.40 -20.81 3.04
C ALA A 402 -5.02 -21.73 4.22
N SER A 403 -5.40 -21.36 5.44
CA SER A 403 -5.09 -22.14 6.64
C SER A 403 -5.73 -23.53 6.61
N ASN A 404 -6.95 -23.65 6.07
CA ASN A 404 -7.60 -24.95 5.91
C ASN A 404 -6.95 -25.82 4.82
N ALA A 405 -6.33 -25.20 3.81
CA ALA A 405 -5.53 -25.94 2.83
C ALA A 405 -4.25 -26.52 3.46
N ILE A 406 -3.64 -25.78 4.39
CA ILE A 406 -2.45 -26.23 5.13
C ILE A 406 -2.80 -27.33 6.13
N LEU A 407 -3.82 -27.10 6.97
CA LEU A 407 -4.24 -28.03 8.02
C LEU A 407 -5.77 -28.19 7.98
N PRO A 408 -6.28 -29.21 7.28
CA PRO A 408 -7.72 -29.42 7.09
C PRO A 408 -8.51 -29.47 8.41
N GLY A 409 -9.61 -28.71 8.47
CA GLY A 409 -10.47 -28.57 9.65
C GLY A 409 -9.91 -27.63 10.72
N ILE A 410 -8.69 -27.89 11.19
CA ILE A 410 -8.05 -27.13 12.29
C ILE A 410 -7.71 -25.70 11.84
N GLY A 411 -7.33 -25.50 10.58
CA GLY A 411 -6.99 -24.20 10.03
C GLY A 411 -8.10 -23.15 10.21
N PHE A 412 -9.36 -23.53 9.99
CA PHE A 412 -10.50 -22.64 10.25
C PHE A 412 -10.61 -22.27 11.72
N MET A 413 -10.45 -23.25 12.62
CA MET A 413 -10.55 -23.06 14.06
C MET A 413 -9.47 -22.10 14.57
N ILE A 414 -8.23 -22.22 14.08
CA ILE A 414 -7.12 -21.34 14.49
C ILE A 414 -7.36 -19.90 14.02
N VAL A 415 -7.72 -19.71 12.74
CA VAL A 415 -7.95 -18.36 12.20
C VAL A 415 -9.14 -17.69 12.91
N ALA A 416 -10.25 -18.42 13.10
CA ALA A 416 -11.40 -17.92 13.84
C ALA A 416 -11.05 -17.60 15.30
N GLY A 417 -10.28 -18.47 15.96
CA GLY A 417 -9.82 -18.26 17.33
C GLY A 417 -8.97 -17.00 17.47
N ILE A 418 -7.96 -16.82 16.61
CA ILE A 418 -7.10 -15.61 16.61
C ILE A 418 -7.95 -14.37 16.36
N TYR A 419 -8.86 -14.41 15.38
CA TYR A 419 -9.75 -13.28 15.06
C TYR A 419 -10.65 -12.89 16.24
N LEU A 420 -11.34 -13.85 16.85
CA LEU A 420 -12.25 -13.63 17.96
C LEU A 420 -11.48 -13.15 19.21
N LEU A 421 -10.35 -13.77 19.54
CA LEU A 421 -9.51 -13.36 20.65
C LEU A 421 -8.95 -11.94 20.47
N ASN A 422 -8.55 -11.57 19.26
CA ASN A 422 -8.09 -10.21 18.95
C ASN A 422 -9.20 -9.17 19.19
N ARG A 423 -10.46 -9.50 18.89
CA ARG A 423 -11.62 -8.63 19.19
C ARG A 423 -11.95 -8.53 20.67
N THR A 424 -11.75 -9.60 21.44
CA THR A 424 -11.92 -9.57 22.91
C THR A 424 -10.75 -8.90 23.64
N SER A 425 -9.63 -8.72 22.95
CA SER A 425 -8.43 -8.05 23.46
C SER A 425 -8.44 -6.56 23.12
N LYS A 426 -7.40 -5.82 23.53
CA LYS A 426 -7.16 -4.42 23.12
C LYS A 426 -6.78 -4.26 21.62
N ARG A 427 -7.20 -5.20 20.76
CA ARG A 427 -6.87 -5.31 19.32
C ARG A 427 -5.37 -5.16 19.04
N PRO A 428 -4.52 -6.05 19.60
CA PRO A 428 -3.08 -5.99 19.38
C PRO A 428 -2.68 -6.14 17.91
N LEU A 429 -3.49 -6.85 17.11
CA LEU A 429 -3.28 -7.01 15.67
C LEU A 429 -4.25 -6.13 14.87
N VAL A 430 -3.71 -5.55 13.79
CA VAL A 430 -4.50 -4.86 12.76
C VAL A 430 -5.46 -5.87 12.12
N GLU A 431 -6.77 -5.60 12.14
CA GLU A 431 -7.81 -6.59 11.79
C GLU A 431 -7.61 -7.21 10.39
N MET A 432 -7.24 -6.40 9.41
CA MET A 432 -6.95 -6.87 8.05
C MET A 432 -5.66 -7.68 7.92
N ALA A 433 -4.72 -7.60 8.86
CA ALA A 433 -3.50 -8.42 8.83
C ALA A 433 -3.67 -9.79 9.51
N ILE A 434 -4.79 -10.02 10.20
CA ILE A 434 -5.06 -11.28 10.91
C ILE A 434 -5.01 -12.47 9.95
N GLY A 435 -5.57 -12.33 8.75
CA GLY A 435 -5.54 -13.39 7.73
C GLY A 435 -4.13 -13.91 7.44
N PRO A 436 -3.24 -13.07 6.86
CA PRO A 436 -1.85 -13.46 6.61
C PRO A 436 -1.10 -13.97 7.87
N ILE A 437 -1.24 -13.28 9.01
CA ILE A 437 -0.53 -13.65 10.25
C ILE A 437 -0.98 -15.03 10.75
N ALA A 438 -2.30 -15.28 10.77
CA ALA A 438 -2.86 -16.55 11.20
C ALA A 438 -2.42 -17.69 10.27
N THR A 439 -2.43 -17.48 8.96
CA THR A 439 -1.97 -18.48 7.99
C THR A 439 -0.49 -18.83 8.17
N ILE A 440 0.38 -17.83 8.41
CA ILE A 440 1.80 -18.08 8.71
C ILE A 440 1.93 -18.89 10.01
N ALA A 441 1.17 -18.55 11.05
CA ALA A 441 1.18 -19.30 12.31
C ALA A 441 0.71 -20.75 12.13
N VAL A 442 -0.32 -20.99 11.30
CA VAL A 442 -0.80 -22.34 10.95
C VAL A 442 0.27 -23.11 10.16
N GLY A 443 0.96 -22.47 9.22
CA GLY A 443 2.08 -23.07 8.48
C GLY A 443 3.23 -23.50 9.38
N ILE A 444 3.59 -22.66 10.35
CA ILE A 444 4.60 -23.00 11.38
C ILE A 444 4.11 -24.16 12.24
N LEU A 445 2.85 -24.13 12.69
CA LEU A 445 2.26 -25.19 13.50
C LEU A 445 2.22 -26.53 12.76
N ALA A 446 1.85 -26.55 11.48
CA ALA A 446 1.82 -27.75 10.66
C ALA A 446 3.19 -28.43 10.60
N ASN A 447 4.27 -27.63 10.53
CA ASN A 447 5.63 -28.14 10.60
C ASN A 447 6.00 -28.70 11.99
N VAL A 448 5.54 -28.06 13.07
CA VAL A 448 5.72 -28.60 14.43
C VAL A 448 4.98 -29.93 14.60
N LEU A 449 3.73 -30.03 14.13
CA LEU A 449 2.95 -31.27 14.18
C LEU A 449 3.61 -32.39 13.36
N TYR A 450 4.10 -32.06 12.16
CA TYR A 450 4.87 -32.98 11.34
C TYR A 450 6.11 -33.53 12.08
N LEU A 451 6.86 -32.67 12.76
CA LEU A 451 8.03 -33.09 13.56
C LEU A 451 7.66 -33.97 14.76
N LEU A 452 6.47 -33.78 15.32
CA LEU A 452 5.93 -34.61 16.41
C LEU A 452 5.29 -35.92 15.91
N GLY A 453 5.25 -36.15 14.59
CA GLY A 453 4.63 -37.33 13.99
C GLY A 453 3.09 -37.31 14.00
N ILE A 454 2.49 -36.16 14.33
CA ILE A 454 1.04 -35.96 14.32
C ILE A 454 0.67 -35.45 12.93
N LYS A 455 -0.04 -36.27 12.15
CA LYS A 455 -0.47 -35.93 10.79
C LYS A 455 -1.69 -35.03 10.77
#